data_AF-F5YLA7-F1
#
_entry.id   AF-F5YLA7-F1
#
_cell.length_a   1.000
_cell.length_b   1.000
_cell.length_c   1.000
_cell.angle_alpha   90.00
_cell.angle_beta   90.00
_cell.angle_gamma   90.00
#
_symmetry.space_group_name_H-M   'P 1'
#
loop_
_entity.id
_entity.type
_entity.pdbx_description
1 polymer ?
#
loop_
_entity_poly.entity_id
_entity_poly.type
_entity_poly.pdbx_seq_one_letter_code
_entity_poly.pdbx_strand_id
1 'polypeptide(L)'
;MFTHNFSVGKTRAFGRAIFLFLVLGLVAGALSLTGCDMDGEEFEDGHQLNPGLIGSWANVYDGYEISNTRLIYNDGGYGLGFSANIVYVYNFSLAAGAIIVKYDNPKSITAYTAPGSYQAVYYRKLESGSVIMGSAYDVATSDKYPDNDHVEVITLEEAILKFSPVNAERYGGASALQAAPLSRQ
;
A
#
# COMPACT_ATOMS: atom_id res chain seq x y z
N MET A 1 -10.62 86.57 -6.21
CA MET A 1 -10.22 86.38 -4.80
C MET A 1 -11.16 85.36 -4.19
N PHE A 2 -10.71 84.12 -4.00
CA PHE A 2 -10.99 83.22 -2.86
C PHE A 2 -10.18 81.93 -3.13
N THR A 3 -9.22 81.67 -2.25
CA THR A 3 -8.26 80.57 -2.28
C THR A 3 -8.82 79.37 -1.54
N HIS A 4 -8.76 78.17 -2.13
CA HIS A 4 -9.03 76.93 -1.41
C HIS A 4 -7.77 76.48 -0.67
N ASN A 5 -7.82 76.57 0.66
CA ASN A 5 -6.82 76.00 1.56
C ASN A 5 -6.99 74.48 1.66
N PHE A 6 -5.88 73.75 1.51
CA PHE A 6 -5.74 72.37 1.97
C PHE A 6 -5.57 72.33 3.50
N SER A 7 -6.15 71.34 4.17
CA SER A 7 -5.70 70.88 5.50
C SER A 7 -5.86 69.36 5.67
N VAL A 8 -4.72 68.68 5.46
CA VAL A 8 -4.14 67.50 6.14
C VAL A 8 -5.03 66.57 6.98
N GLY A 9 -4.89 65.26 6.70
CA GLY A 9 -5.16 64.18 7.67
C GLY A 9 -4.46 62.86 7.29
N LYS A 10 -3.34 62.56 7.96
CA LYS A 10 -2.48 61.37 7.77
C LYS A 10 -3.20 60.05 8.14
N THR A 11 -3.11 59.02 7.31
CA THR A 11 -3.43 57.63 7.68
C THR A 11 -2.33 56.67 7.22
N ARG A 12 -1.14 56.75 7.85
CA ARG A 12 -0.03 55.79 7.65
C ARG A 12 -0.05 54.61 8.64
N ALA A 13 -1.12 54.42 9.41
CA ALA A 13 -1.15 53.42 10.48
C ALA A 13 -1.91 52.12 10.14
N PHE A 14 -2.80 52.11 9.14
CA PHE A 14 -3.65 50.94 8.87
C PHE A 14 -2.97 49.83 8.05
N GLY A 15 -1.90 50.12 7.30
CA GLY A 15 -1.23 49.12 6.47
C GLY A 15 -0.35 48.13 7.25
N ARG A 16 0.14 48.51 8.44
CA ARG A 16 1.09 47.67 9.21
C ARG A 16 0.43 46.60 10.07
N ALA A 17 -0.83 46.79 10.48
CA ALA A 17 -1.54 45.80 11.30
C ALA A 17 -2.02 44.60 10.46
N ILE A 18 -2.40 44.83 9.20
CA ILE A 18 -2.88 43.77 8.30
C ILE A 18 -1.74 42.81 7.90
N PHE A 19 -0.52 43.34 7.73
CA PHE A 19 0.64 42.53 7.34
C PHE A 19 1.11 41.57 8.45
N LEU A 20 0.98 41.96 9.72
CA LEU A 20 1.41 41.13 10.85
C LEU A 20 0.47 39.94 11.12
N PHE A 21 -0.85 40.10 10.94
CA PHE A 21 -1.79 38.98 11.07
C PHE A 21 -1.65 37.94 9.95
N LEU A 22 -1.34 38.38 8.74
CA LEU A 22 -1.18 37.49 7.59
C LEU A 22 0.08 36.62 7.72
N VAL A 23 1.15 37.13 8.32
CA VAL A 23 2.40 36.37 8.54
C VAL A 23 2.25 35.37 9.70
N LEU A 24 1.52 35.71 10.77
CA LEU A 24 1.30 34.78 11.89
C LEU A 24 0.35 33.62 11.54
N GLY A 25 -0.66 33.85 10.70
CA GLY A 25 -1.53 32.77 10.20
C GLY A 25 -0.79 31.76 9.33
N LEU A 26 0.21 32.22 8.57
CA LEU A 26 0.98 31.37 7.65
C LEU A 26 2.00 30.48 8.40
N VAL A 27 2.54 30.94 9.53
CA VAL A 27 3.44 30.14 10.37
C VAL A 27 2.67 29.11 11.21
N ALA A 28 1.46 29.43 11.67
CA ALA A 28 0.61 28.46 12.37
C ALA A 28 0.06 27.39 11.42
N GLY A 29 -0.28 27.75 10.17
CA GLY A 29 -0.70 26.79 9.14
C GLY A 29 0.40 25.83 8.69
N ALA A 30 1.66 26.29 8.66
CA ALA A 30 2.80 25.47 8.27
C ALA A 30 3.21 24.43 9.33
N LEU A 31 2.90 24.67 10.61
CA LEU A 31 3.17 23.72 11.70
C LEU A 31 2.05 22.70 11.93
N SER A 32 0.85 22.95 11.38
CA SER A 32 -0.25 21.97 11.36
C SER A 32 -0.04 20.84 10.35
N LEU A 33 0.91 21.00 9.42
CA LEU A 33 1.27 20.03 8.38
C LEU A 33 2.42 19.11 8.80
N THR A 34 2.97 19.26 10.01
CA THR A 34 3.97 18.31 10.56
C THR A 34 3.35 17.29 11.51
N GLY A 35 2.02 17.24 11.60
CA GLY A 35 1.29 16.22 12.34
C GLY A 35 1.14 14.96 11.49
N CYS A 36 2.16 14.10 11.49
CA CYS A 36 2.12 12.71 11.00
C CYS A 36 1.24 12.49 9.77
N ASP A 37 1.63 13.06 8.61
CA ASP A 37 1.36 12.34 7.37
C ASP A 37 2.23 11.07 7.46
N MET A 38 1.59 9.96 7.83
CA MET A 38 2.06 8.68 7.32
C MET A 38 2.03 8.85 5.82
N ASP A 39 3.20 8.88 5.19
CA ASP A 39 3.36 8.89 3.74
C ASP A 39 2.49 7.78 3.16
N GLY A 40 1.25 8.13 2.82
CA GLY A 40 0.36 7.28 2.08
C GLY A 40 0.93 7.27 0.70
N GLU A 41 1.76 6.27 0.40
CA GLU A 41 2.20 6.00 -0.96
C GLU A 41 0.94 6.06 -1.85
N GLU A 42 0.87 7.06 -2.74
CA GLU A 42 -0.25 7.15 -3.68
C GLU A 42 -0.15 5.93 -4.60
N PHE A 43 -1.01 4.94 -4.34
CA PHE A 43 -1.07 3.73 -5.16
C PHE A 43 -1.80 4.09 -6.46
N GLU A 44 -1.08 4.11 -7.58
CA GLU A 44 -1.71 4.24 -8.90
C GLU A 44 -2.62 3.03 -9.15
N ASP A 45 -3.93 3.28 -9.32
CA ASP A 45 -4.87 2.21 -9.67
C ASP A 45 -4.55 1.71 -11.08
N GLY A 46 -4.18 0.45 -11.13
CA GLY A 46 -3.58 -0.13 -12.30
C GLY A 46 -3.88 -1.58 -12.45
N HIS A 47 -4.93 -1.88 -13.23
CA HIS A 47 -5.38 -3.23 -13.50
C HIS A 47 -4.41 -4.05 -14.38
N GLN A 48 -3.15 -3.62 -14.56
CA GLN A 48 -2.13 -4.42 -15.22
C GLN A 48 -0.89 -4.57 -14.34
N LEU A 49 -0.35 -5.78 -14.33
CA LEU A 49 0.85 -6.12 -13.59
C LEU A 49 2.06 -5.33 -14.11
N ASN A 50 2.88 -4.79 -13.19
CA ASN A 50 4.17 -4.20 -13.54
C ASN A 50 5.06 -5.27 -14.23
N PRO A 51 5.53 -5.05 -15.47
CA PRO A 51 6.36 -6.02 -16.19
C PRO A 51 7.65 -6.40 -15.47
N GLY A 52 8.16 -5.53 -14.59
CA GLY A 52 9.32 -5.78 -13.74
C GLY A 52 9.11 -6.96 -12.79
N LEU A 53 7.87 -7.26 -12.37
CA LEU A 53 7.56 -8.39 -11.50
C LEU A 53 7.58 -9.74 -12.24
N ILE A 54 7.47 -9.75 -13.56
CA ILE A 54 7.39 -10.99 -14.34
C ILE A 54 8.73 -11.72 -14.30
N GLY A 55 8.69 -12.98 -13.88
CA GLY A 55 9.86 -13.84 -13.70
C GLY A 55 9.82 -14.61 -12.39
N SER A 56 11.00 -15.07 -11.98
CA SER A 56 11.19 -15.85 -10.76
C SER A 56 11.98 -15.05 -9.72
N TRP A 57 11.51 -15.10 -8.48
CA TRP A 57 12.03 -14.37 -7.34
C TRP A 57 12.20 -15.34 -6.18
N ALA A 58 13.37 -15.38 -5.56
CA ALA A 58 13.56 -16.28 -4.42
C ALA A 58 14.59 -15.75 -3.43
N ASN A 59 14.44 -16.19 -2.18
CA ASN A 59 15.48 -16.19 -1.16
C ASN A 59 15.60 -17.64 -0.60
N VAL A 60 16.22 -17.81 0.57
CA VAL A 60 16.41 -19.14 1.18
C VAL A 60 15.10 -19.74 1.72
N TYR A 61 14.10 -18.91 2.02
CA TYR A 61 12.84 -19.27 2.67
C TYR A 61 11.65 -19.25 1.71
N ASP A 62 11.63 -18.34 0.74
CA ASP A 62 10.47 -18.02 -0.08
C ASP A 62 10.83 -17.97 -1.56
N GLY A 63 9.91 -18.41 -2.41
CA GLY A 63 10.02 -18.38 -3.86
C GLY A 63 8.69 -18.02 -4.53
N TYR A 64 8.75 -17.09 -5.48
CA TYR A 64 7.63 -16.69 -6.32
C TYR A 64 7.96 -16.85 -7.80
N GLU A 65 7.05 -17.44 -8.57
CA GLU A 65 7.07 -17.42 -10.03
C GLU A 65 5.84 -16.67 -10.52
N ILE A 66 6.05 -15.60 -11.27
CA ILE A 66 5.00 -14.65 -11.67
C ILE A 66 4.98 -14.52 -13.18
N SER A 67 3.79 -14.70 -13.75
CA SER A 67 3.48 -14.42 -15.15
C SER A 67 2.34 -13.39 -15.23
N ASN A 68 1.91 -13.05 -16.45
CA ASN A 68 0.79 -12.11 -16.64
C ASN A 68 -0.53 -12.58 -16.00
N THR A 69 -0.72 -13.90 -15.87
CA THR A 69 -2.01 -14.48 -15.47
C THR A 69 -1.92 -15.45 -14.30
N ARG A 70 -0.71 -15.84 -13.89
CA ARG A 70 -0.49 -16.83 -12.83
C ARG A 70 0.59 -16.38 -11.86
N LEU A 71 0.40 -16.75 -10.61
CA LEU A 71 1.37 -16.63 -9.53
C LEU A 71 1.50 -17.98 -8.84
N ILE A 72 2.75 -18.40 -8.62
CA ILE A 72 3.09 -19.59 -7.85
C ILE A 72 3.97 -19.14 -6.70
N TYR A 73 3.65 -19.60 -5.50
CA TYR A 73 4.46 -19.42 -4.31
C TYR A 73 4.93 -20.77 -3.79
N ASN A 74 6.20 -20.84 -3.38
CA ASN A 74 6.81 -21.99 -2.74
C ASN A 74 7.61 -21.53 -1.52
N ASP A 75 7.32 -22.13 -0.36
CA ASP A 75 8.10 -22.01 0.86
C ASP A 75 9.21 -23.08 0.82
N GLY A 76 10.46 -22.63 0.77
CA GLY A 76 11.65 -23.47 0.72
C GLY A 76 11.95 -24.19 2.05
N GLY A 77 11.37 -23.76 3.17
CA GLY A 77 11.60 -24.33 4.49
C GLY A 77 10.58 -25.38 4.90
N TYR A 78 9.30 -25.15 4.61
CA TYR A 78 8.20 -25.97 5.15
C TYR A 78 7.40 -26.74 4.10
N GLY A 79 7.78 -26.64 2.81
CA GLY A 79 7.08 -27.32 1.72
C GLY A 79 5.66 -26.80 1.50
N LEU A 80 5.36 -25.61 2.02
CA LEU A 80 4.12 -24.90 1.83
C LEU A 80 4.15 -24.19 0.48
N GLY A 81 2.99 -23.92 -0.10
CA GLY A 81 2.93 -23.21 -1.36
C GLY A 81 1.53 -23.12 -1.94
N PHE A 82 1.42 -22.43 -3.06
CA PHE A 82 0.17 -22.38 -3.80
C PHE A 82 0.41 -22.05 -5.27
N SER A 83 -0.57 -22.39 -6.09
CA SER A 83 -0.73 -21.81 -7.42
C SER A 83 -2.10 -21.15 -7.54
N ALA A 84 -2.10 -19.96 -8.12
CA ALA A 84 -3.29 -19.13 -8.25
C ALA A 84 -3.28 -18.35 -9.56
N ASN A 85 -4.47 -17.99 -10.03
CA ASN A 85 -4.65 -17.09 -11.16
C ASN A 85 -4.66 -15.63 -10.67
N ILE A 86 -3.95 -14.76 -11.36
CA ILE A 86 -4.04 -13.31 -11.14
C ILE A 86 -5.35 -12.84 -11.75
N VAL A 87 -6.21 -12.25 -10.93
CA VAL A 87 -7.56 -11.82 -11.33
C VAL A 87 -7.75 -10.32 -11.27
N TYR A 88 -6.94 -9.64 -10.46
CA TYR A 88 -6.95 -8.18 -10.36
C TYR A 88 -5.62 -7.70 -9.79
N VAL A 89 -5.20 -6.50 -10.19
CA VAL A 89 -3.97 -5.88 -9.70
C VAL A 89 -4.30 -4.45 -9.30
N TYR A 90 -3.88 -4.10 -8.10
CA TYR A 90 -3.67 -2.73 -7.68
C TYR A 90 -2.17 -2.46 -7.80
N ASN A 91 -1.70 -1.95 -8.96
CA ASN A 91 -0.49 -1.09 -9.07
C ASN A 91 0.27 -1.20 -10.42
N PHE A 92 0.81 -0.06 -10.86
CA PHE A 92 1.82 0.10 -11.92
C PHE A 92 3.21 0.58 -11.44
N SER A 93 3.35 1.01 -10.18
CA SER A 93 4.56 1.64 -9.63
C SER A 93 5.68 0.66 -9.25
N LEU A 94 6.89 1.21 -9.04
CA LEU A 94 8.02 0.47 -8.48
C LEU A 94 8.00 0.45 -6.93
N ALA A 95 7.16 1.27 -6.30
CA ALA A 95 7.17 1.48 -4.85
C ALA A 95 6.44 0.35 -4.11
N ALA A 96 5.17 0.11 -4.40
CA ALA A 96 4.38 -0.96 -3.79
C ALA A 96 3.05 -1.21 -4.50
N GLY A 97 2.53 -2.44 -4.38
CA GLY A 97 1.23 -2.82 -4.92
C GLY A 97 0.65 -4.10 -4.33
N ALA A 98 -0.55 -4.46 -4.79
CA ALA A 98 -1.27 -5.66 -4.39
C ALA A 98 -1.74 -6.44 -5.62
N ILE A 99 -1.45 -7.74 -5.66
CA ILE A 99 -1.90 -8.68 -6.68
C ILE A 99 -2.99 -9.53 -6.06
N ILE A 100 -4.24 -9.39 -6.52
CA ILE A 100 -5.33 -10.27 -6.10
C ILE A 100 -5.28 -11.52 -6.95
N VAL A 101 -5.23 -12.65 -6.27
CA VAL A 101 -5.16 -13.97 -6.85
C VAL A 101 -6.38 -14.80 -6.46
N LYS A 102 -6.78 -15.72 -7.35
CA LYS A 102 -7.80 -16.74 -7.10
C LYS A 102 -7.12 -18.11 -7.04
N TYR A 103 -7.30 -18.83 -5.94
CA TYR A 103 -6.64 -20.12 -5.72
C TYR A 103 -7.13 -21.20 -6.68
N ASP A 104 -6.19 -21.85 -7.36
CA ASP A 104 -6.47 -23.05 -8.16
C ASP A 104 -6.29 -24.30 -7.32
N ASN A 105 -5.15 -24.39 -6.63
CA ASN A 105 -4.76 -25.56 -5.85
C ASN A 105 -3.82 -25.12 -4.70
N PRO A 106 -4.31 -25.01 -3.45
CA PRO A 106 -3.48 -24.69 -2.30
C PRO A 106 -2.62 -25.91 -1.96
N LYS A 107 -1.29 -25.78 -2.06
CA LYS A 107 -0.36 -26.84 -1.69
C LYS A 107 0.06 -26.61 -0.23
N SER A 108 -0.88 -26.89 0.67
CA SER A 108 -0.72 -26.85 2.13
C SER A 108 -0.06 -25.57 2.67
N ILE A 109 -0.87 -24.58 3.04
CA ILE A 109 -0.60 -23.75 4.22
C ILE A 109 -1.79 -24.06 5.12
N THR A 110 -1.66 -25.01 6.05
CA THR A 110 -2.69 -25.33 7.08
C THR A 110 -4.15 -25.30 6.58
N ALA A 111 -4.73 -26.40 6.09
CA ALA A 111 -6.18 -26.72 6.01
C ALA A 111 -7.30 -25.67 5.66
N TYR A 112 -7.05 -24.38 5.44
CA TYR A 112 -8.05 -23.31 5.57
C TYR A 112 -8.33 -22.53 4.28
N THR A 113 -7.44 -22.62 3.28
CA THR A 113 -7.67 -21.98 1.97
C THR A 113 -8.50 -22.88 1.07
N ALA A 114 -9.76 -22.51 0.81
CA ALA A 114 -10.61 -23.24 -0.12
C ALA A 114 -10.21 -22.92 -1.57
N PRO A 115 -10.10 -23.91 -2.48
CA PRO A 115 -9.99 -23.65 -3.92
C PRO A 115 -11.10 -22.71 -4.39
N GLY A 116 -10.74 -21.74 -5.24
CA GLY A 116 -11.66 -20.72 -5.73
C GLY A 116 -11.84 -19.49 -4.82
N SER A 117 -11.26 -19.48 -3.62
CA SER A 117 -11.17 -18.29 -2.78
C SER A 117 -10.14 -17.29 -3.30
N TYR A 118 -10.23 -16.04 -2.83
CA TYR A 118 -9.43 -14.91 -3.26
C TYR A 118 -8.55 -14.39 -2.11
N GLN A 119 -7.31 -14.01 -2.42
CA GLN A 119 -6.36 -13.40 -1.49
C GLN A 119 -5.45 -12.41 -2.24
N ALA A 120 -4.76 -11.55 -1.51
CA ALA A 120 -3.73 -10.68 -2.09
C ALA A 120 -2.31 -11.15 -1.78
N VAL A 121 -1.42 -10.88 -2.73
CA VAL A 121 0.03 -10.85 -2.54
C VAL A 121 0.46 -9.40 -2.66
N TYR A 122 1.02 -8.86 -1.59
CA TYR A 122 1.57 -7.51 -1.57
C TYR A 122 3.03 -7.55 -2.02
N TYR A 123 3.46 -6.51 -2.73
CA TYR A 123 4.86 -6.29 -3.05
C TYR A 123 5.27 -4.86 -2.76
N ARG A 124 6.57 -4.66 -2.55
CA ARG A 124 7.19 -3.33 -2.45
C ARG A 124 8.66 -3.32 -2.84
N LYS A 125 9.18 -2.12 -3.08
CA LYS A 125 10.57 -1.85 -3.44
C LYS A 125 11.01 -2.72 -4.61
N LEU A 126 10.26 -2.65 -5.71
CA LEU A 126 10.59 -3.36 -6.94
C LEU A 126 11.77 -2.67 -7.62
N GLU A 127 12.91 -3.32 -7.59
CA GLU A 127 14.15 -2.90 -8.24
C GLU A 127 14.55 -3.94 -9.29
N SER A 128 15.53 -3.61 -10.15
CA SER A 128 15.92 -4.46 -11.29
C SER A 128 16.30 -5.91 -10.93
N GLY A 129 16.63 -6.20 -9.67
CA GLY A 129 17.01 -7.53 -9.20
C GLY A 129 16.51 -7.88 -7.79
N SER A 130 15.67 -7.03 -7.19
CA SER A 130 15.16 -7.22 -5.83
C SER A 130 13.70 -6.81 -5.72
N VAL A 131 12.93 -7.55 -4.93
CA VAL A 131 11.56 -7.18 -4.55
C VAL A 131 11.27 -7.74 -3.17
N ILE A 132 10.42 -7.07 -2.38
CA ILE A 132 9.90 -7.63 -1.14
C ILE A 132 8.45 -8.03 -1.39
N MET A 133 8.09 -9.27 -1.09
CA MET A 133 6.74 -9.81 -1.31
C MET A 133 6.23 -10.53 -0.07
N GLY A 134 4.91 -10.58 0.08
CA GLY A 134 4.25 -11.32 1.14
C GLY A 134 2.78 -11.53 0.85
N SER A 135 2.28 -12.72 1.13
CA SER A 135 0.85 -13.00 1.05
C SER A 135 0.11 -12.31 2.20
N ALA A 136 -1.11 -11.84 1.94
CA ALA A 136 -1.98 -11.29 2.96
C ALA A 136 -2.19 -12.32 4.08
N TYR A 137 -2.27 -11.91 5.33
CA TYR A 137 -2.80 -12.72 6.42
C TYR A 137 -3.44 -11.83 7.48
N ASP A 138 -4.36 -12.35 8.28
CA ASP A 138 -4.97 -11.52 9.31
C ASP A 138 -3.93 -11.26 10.40
N VAL A 139 -3.61 -9.98 10.63
CA VAL A 139 -2.83 -9.56 11.81
C VAL A 139 -3.83 -9.45 12.97
N ALA A 140 -4.55 -10.53 13.24
CA ALA A 140 -5.31 -10.65 14.46
C ALA A 140 -4.29 -10.86 15.58
N THR A 141 -3.94 -9.75 16.24
CA THR A 141 -3.13 -9.71 17.45
C THR A 141 -3.45 -10.92 18.32
N SER A 142 -2.44 -11.76 18.51
CA SER A 142 -2.46 -12.94 19.37
C SER A 142 -3.20 -12.64 20.67
N ASP A 143 -4.07 -13.58 21.07
CA ASP A 143 -4.76 -13.71 22.36
C ASP A 143 -6.23 -13.26 22.45
N LYS A 144 -6.83 -12.61 21.44
CA LYS A 144 -8.20 -12.03 21.60
C LYS A 144 -9.33 -12.61 20.74
N TYR A 145 -9.05 -13.39 19.70
CA TYR A 145 -10.10 -13.94 18.84
C TYR A 145 -9.78 -15.40 18.45
N PRO A 146 -10.53 -16.40 18.95
CA PRO A 146 -10.31 -17.81 18.65
C PRO A 146 -10.82 -18.22 17.24
N ASP A 147 -11.44 -17.28 16.50
CA ASP A 147 -11.91 -17.49 15.14
C ASP A 147 -10.87 -16.93 14.15
N ASN A 148 -9.77 -17.69 13.98
CA ASN A 148 -8.68 -17.43 13.02
C ASN A 148 -9.07 -17.70 11.55
N ASP A 149 -10.36 -17.71 11.24
CA ASP A 149 -10.85 -18.29 10.00
C ASP A 149 -11.22 -17.20 8.99
N HIS A 150 -10.32 -17.08 8.00
CA HIS A 150 -10.50 -16.54 6.64
C HIS A 150 -10.00 -15.11 6.39
N VAL A 151 -8.68 -15.06 6.15
CA VAL A 151 -8.04 -13.99 5.38
C VAL A 151 -8.70 -13.88 4.02
N GLU A 152 -9.05 -15.03 3.42
CA GLU A 152 -9.61 -15.12 2.08
C GLU A 152 -11.06 -14.63 2.01
N VAL A 153 -11.49 -14.34 0.80
CA VAL A 153 -12.88 -13.97 0.50
C VAL A 153 -13.39 -14.78 -0.68
N ILE A 154 -14.71 -14.89 -0.80
CA ILE A 154 -15.35 -15.79 -1.77
C ILE A 154 -15.65 -15.08 -3.09
N THR A 155 -15.68 -13.74 -3.09
CA THR A 155 -15.99 -12.94 -4.28
C THR A 155 -14.84 -12.00 -4.65
N LEU A 156 -14.72 -11.70 -5.94
CA LEU A 156 -13.72 -10.75 -6.43
C LEU A 156 -14.00 -9.32 -5.93
N GLU A 157 -15.26 -8.90 -5.87
CA GLU A 157 -15.66 -7.56 -5.42
C GLU A 157 -15.25 -7.32 -3.96
N GLU A 158 -15.46 -8.32 -3.10
CA GLU A 158 -15.00 -8.29 -1.72
C GLU A 158 -13.47 -8.28 -1.64
N ALA A 159 -12.78 -9.02 -2.51
CA ALA A 159 -11.31 -9.07 -2.53
C ALA A 159 -10.70 -7.71 -2.88
N ILE A 160 -11.28 -7.05 -3.89
CA ILE A 160 -10.92 -5.70 -4.34
C ILE A 160 -11.04 -4.73 -3.16
N LEU A 161 -12.18 -4.72 -2.46
CA LEU A 161 -12.39 -3.84 -1.32
C LEU A 161 -11.47 -4.18 -0.13
N LYS A 162 -11.40 -5.46 0.24
CA LYS A 162 -10.66 -5.93 1.42
C LYS A 162 -9.16 -5.73 1.24
N PHE A 163 -8.60 -6.12 0.10
CA PHE A 163 -7.16 -6.15 -0.10
C PHE A 163 -6.58 -4.96 -0.87
N SER A 164 -7.34 -3.87 -0.98
CA SER A 164 -6.79 -2.62 -1.49
C SER A 164 -5.51 -2.22 -0.75
N PRO A 165 -4.56 -1.54 -1.41
CA PRO A 165 -3.26 -1.22 -0.81
C PRO A 165 -3.34 -0.43 0.51
N VAL A 166 -4.38 0.40 0.68
CA VAL A 166 -4.67 1.13 1.93
C VAL A 166 -4.91 0.22 3.13
N ASN A 167 -5.27 -1.04 2.89
CA ASN A 167 -5.50 -2.05 3.93
C ASN A 167 -4.31 -3.01 4.11
N ALA A 168 -3.18 -2.79 3.42
CA ALA A 168 -2.05 -3.71 3.45
C ALA A 168 -1.52 -3.96 4.87
N GLU A 169 -1.43 -2.92 5.72
CA GLU A 169 -1.00 -3.09 7.11
C GLU A 169 -1.97 -3.96 7.93
N ARG A 170 -3.28 -3.81 7.69
CA ARG A 170 -4.33 -4.53 8.41
C ARG A 170 -4.35 -6.03 8.07
N TYR A 171 -4.18 -6.36 6.79
CA TYR A 171 -4.25 -7.74 6.31
C TYR A 171 -2.88 -8.34 6.01
N GLY A 172 -1.88 -8.00 6.83
CA GLY A 172 -0.62 -8.75 6.85
C GLY A 172 0.26 -8.53 5.62
N GLY A 173 -0.05 -7.54 4.77
CA GLY A 173 0.94 -6.90 3.89
C GLY A 173 2.10 -6.30 4.68
N ALA A 174 1.94 -6.13 6.00
CA ALA A 174 3.03 -5.91 6.95
C ALA A 174 4.10 -7.02 6.97
N SER A 175 3.81 -8.26 6.54
CA SER A 175 4.88 -9.22 6.29
C SER A 175 5.79 -8.83 5.15
N ALA A 176 5.27 -8.24 4.07
CA ALA A 176 6.12 -7.62 3.07
C ALA A 176 6.88 -6.38 3.62
N LEU A 177 6.52 -5.85 4.80
CA LEU A 177 7.34 -4.86 5.51
C LEU A 177 8.51 -5.50 6.25
N GLN A 178 8.36 -6.74 6.74
CA GLN A 178 9.34 -7.47 7.57
C GLN A 178 10.09 -8.58 6.82
N ALA A 179 9.65 -8.95 5.62
CA ALA A 179 10.21 -10.02 4.82
C ALA A 179 11.58 -9.64 4.26
N ALA A 180 12.45 -10.64 4.16
CA ALA A 180 13.72 -10.49 3.49
C ALA A 180 13.48 -10.26 1.99
N PRO A 181 14.25 -9.37 1.33
CA PRO A 181 14.15 -9.20 -0.11
C PRO A 181 14.39 -10.50 -0.88
N LEU A 182 13.58 -10.72 -1.91
CA LEU A 182 13.74 -11.79 -2.88
C LEU A 182 14.68 -11.32 -3.98
N SER A 183 15.58 -12.20 -4.40
CA SER A 183 16.48 -11.95 -5.53
C SER A 183 15.91 -12.56 -6.79
N ARG A 184 16.05 -11.85 -7.90
CA ARG A 184 15.70 -12.39 -9.22
C ARG A 184 16.58 -13.61 -9.54
N GLN A 185 15.96 -14.68 -10.03
CA GLN A 185 16.63 -15.92 -10.45
C GLN A 185 16.93 -15.94 -11.95
#